data_AF-A0A6G6JY50-F1
#
_entry.id   AF-A0A6G6JY50-F1
#
_cell.length_a   1.000
_cell.length_b   1.000
_cell.length_c   1.000
_cell.angle_alpha   90.00
_cell.angle_beta   90.00
_cell.angle_gamma   90.00
#
_symmetry.space_group_name_H-M   'P 1'
#
loop_
_entity.id
_entity.type
_entity.pdbx_description
1 polymer ?
#
loop_
_entity_poly.entity_id
_entity_poly.type
_entity_poly.pdbx_seq_one_letter_code
_entity_poly.pdbx_strand_id
1 'polypeptide(L)'
;MNSHNEKLQRACLALEGLSVGDGFGEQCFTSDEVMSLRLETRQIPPPPWFFTDDTIMSISIVEVLQQYGIIQQDALAAAFAHRYAADPFRGYGGTAHRILRAIGEGVPWEQAAGEAFDGMGSMGNGGAMRAAPVGAYFAKEGVAAVVEQAKRSAAVTHAHEEGQAGAVAVALAAMYAVQHGARAESRGLLEFVLEHLTPGDTHTALRRALNIPFSRSPAVIAQMLGSGEKVISQDTVPFSLWCAARHLDSFPSALWSTVSGLGDRDTTCAIVALAVGREGIPADWVASREPLPLLN
;
A
#
# COMPACT_ATOMS: atom_id res chain seq x y z
N MET A 1 18.46 14.78 15.91
CA MET A 1 17.27 14.05 16.38
C MET A 1 17.67 12.60 16.59
N ASN A 2 16.97 11.82 17.43
CA ASN A 2 17.29 10.39 17.58
C ASN A 2 17.04 9.66 16.24
N SER A 3 17.88 8.68 15.89
CA SER A 3 17.74 7.84 14.68
C SER A 3 16.33 7.23 14.56
N HIS A 4 15.72 6.87 15.69
CA HIS A 4 14.33 6.42 15.79
C HIS A 4 13.31 7.44 15.25
N ASN A 5 13.40 8.69 15.69
CA ASN A 5 12.46 9.75 15.29
C ASN A 5 12.56 10.06 13.79
N GLU A 6 13.77 10.01 13.22
CA GLU A 6 13.94 10.22 11.78
C GLU A 6 13.35 9.08 10.95
N LYS A 7 13.40 7.83 11.46
CA LYS A 7 12.71 6.68 10.84
C LYS A 7 11.20 6.86 10.90
N LEU A 8 10.68 7.25 12.06
CA LEU A 8 9.25 7.52 12.23
C LEU A 8 8.74 8.66 11.36
N GLN A 9 9.49 9.75 11.22
CA GLN A 9 9.12 10.84 10.31
C GLN A 9 8.90 10.36 8.87
N ARG A 10 9.72 9.42 8.39
CA ARG A 10 9.55 8.82 7.06
C ARG A 10 8.35 7.89 6.99
N ALA A 11 8.13 7.08 8.03
CA ALA A 11 6.96 6.20 8.12
C ALA A 11 5.65 7.00 8.15
N CYS A 12 5.58 8.06 8.96
CA CYS A 12 4.44 8.96 9.04
C CYS A 12 4.20 9.71 7.72
N LEU A 13 5.26 10.12 7.01
CA LEU A 13 5.13 10.73 5.69
C LEU A 13 4.56 9.75 4.66
N ALA A 14 5.04 8.51 4.66
CA ALA A 14 4.47 7.46 3.81
C ALA A 14 3.01 7.18 4.15
N LEU A 15 2.64 7.16 5.45
CA LEU A 15 1.25 7.02 5.90
C LEU A 15 0.39 8.22 5.46
N GLU A 16 0.92 9.43 5.52
CA GLU A 16 0.21 10.64 5.08
C GLU A 16 -0.12 10.60 3.59
N GLY A 17 0.85 10.20 2.75
CA GLY A 17 0.62 9.98 1.32
C GLY A 17 -0.41 8.87 1.10
N LEU A 18 -0.18 7.70 1.70
CA LEU A 18 -1.06 6.53 1.61
C LEU A 18 -2.50 6.89 1.94
N SER A 19 -2.74 7.60 3.04
CA SER A 19 -4.10 7.99 3.46
C SER A 19 -4.79 8.97 2.52
N VAL A 20 -4.04 9.82 1.81
CA VAL A 20 -4.60 10.64 0.74
C VAL A 20 -4.92 9.78 -0.47
N GLY A 21 -4.03 8.86 -0.84
CA GLY A 21 -4.24 7.93 -1.97
C GLY A 21 -5.47 7.05 -1.77
N ASP A 22 -5.57 6.39 -0.62
CA ASP A 22 -6.71 5.60 -0.15
C ASP A 22 -8.00 6.41 -0.25
N GLY A 23 -8.12 7.50 0.52
CA GLY A 23 -9.36 8.28 0.56
C GLY A 23 -9.77 8.84 -0.81
N PHE A 24 -8.80 9.29 -1.62
CA PHE A 24 -9.05 9.73 -3.00
C PHE A 24 -9.56 8.59 -3.88
N GLY A 25 -8.91 7.42 -3.82
CA GLY A 25 -9.26 6.23 -4.58
C GLY A 25 -10.65 5.70 -4.23
N GLU A 26 -11.00 5.73 -2.94
CA GLU A 26 -12.33 5.34 -2.45
C GLU A 26 -13.44 6.24 -3.05
N GLN A 27 -13.19 7.55 -3.16
CA GLN A 27 -14.15 8.45 -3.82
C GLN A 27 -14.37 8.15 -5.31
N CYS A 28 -13.49 7.35 -5.93
CA CYS A 28 -13.59 6.97 -7.34
C CYS A 28 -14.46 5.72 -7.58
N PHE A 29 -15.03 5.09 -6.55
CA PHE A 29 -16.08 4.08 -6.72
C PHE A 29 -17.45 4.72 -7.02
N THR A 30 -17.61 5.12 -8.28
CA THR A 30 -18.83 5.76 -8.79
C THR A 30 -19.22 5.18 -10.15
N SER A 31 -20.29 5.70 -10.77
CA SER A 31 -20.71 5.24 -12.10
C SER A 31 -19.68 5.59 -13.18
N ASP A 32 -19.65 4.81 -14.25
CA ASP A 32 -18.72 5.01 -15.37
C ASP A 32 -18.82 6.41 -15.99
N GLU A 33 -20.03 6.98 -16.05
CA GLU A 33 -20.27 8.33 -16.55
C GLU A 33 -19.58 9.40 -15.69
N VAL A 34 -19.76 9.31 -14.36
CA VAL A 34 -19.14 10.25 -13.41
C VAL A 34 -17.63 10.08 -13.42
N MET A 35 -17.15 8.83 -13.47
CA MET A 35 -15.72 8.56 -13.50
C MET A 35 -15.07 9.07 -14.79
N SER A 36 -15.71 8.87 -15.94
CA SER A 36 -15.24 9.38 -17.23
C SER A 36 -15.11 10.90 -17.22
N LEU A 37 -16.14 11.60 -16.71
CA LEU A 37 -16.11 13.06 -16.57
C LEU A 37 -14.97 13.52 -15.65
N ARG A 38 -14.77 12.85 -14.51
CA ARG A 38 -13.68 13.18 -13.58
C ARG A 38 -12.30 12.96 -14.20
N LEU A 39 -12.11 11.88 -14.97
CA LEU A 39 -10.85 11.61 -15.66
C LEU A 39 -10.55 12.66 -16.72
N GLU A 40 -11.55 13.08 -17.50
CA GLU A 40 -11.40 14.09 -18.55
C GLU A 40 -11.10 15.49 -17.97
N THR A 41 -11.83 15.88 -16.93
CA THR A 41 -11.76 17.22 -16.35
C THR A 41 -10.78 17.37 -15.18
N ARG A 42 -10.22 16.25 -14.71
CA ARG A 42 -9.46 16.16 -13.44
C ARG A 42 -10.25 16.74 -12.25
N GLN A 43 -11.57 16.56 -12.26
CA GLN A 43 -12.44 17.04 -11.19
C GLN A 43 -12.16 16.28 -9.89
N ILE A 44 -11.60 17.00 -8.92
CA ILE A 44 -11.34 16.51 -7.57
C ILE A 44 -12.67 16.15 -6.89
N PRO A 45 -12.81 14.96 -6.27
CA PRO A 45 -14.02 14.59 -5.54
C PRO A 45 -14.29 15.52 -4.34
N PRO A 46 -15.55 15.81 -4.01
CA PRO A 46 -15.86 16.66 -2.87
C PRO A 46 -15.40 16.00 -1.55
N PRO A 47 -14.91 16.79 -0.56
CA PRO A 47 -14.62 16.28 0.78
C PRO A 47 -15.92 16.02 1.57
N PRO A 48 -15.87 15.24 2.67
CA PRO A 48 -14.69 14.55 3.21
C PRO A 48 -14.40 13.23 2.48
N TRP A 49 -13.11 12.91 2.31
CA TRP A 49 -12.64 11.60 1.86
C TRP A 49 -12.38 10.71 3.07
N PHE A 50 -13.27 9.76 3.32
CA PHE A 50 -13.04 8.74 4.33
C PHE A 50 -12.03 7.73 3.80
N PHE A 51 -11.03 7.39 4.61
CA PHE A 51 -10.07 6.36 4.28
C PHE A 51 -10.57 4.97 4.71
N THR A 52 -10.10 3.92 4.05
CA THR A 52 -10.56 2.54 4.21
C THR A 52 -9.65 1.73 5.14
N ASP A 53 -9.74 0.40 5.09
CA ASP A 53 -8.89 -0.51 5.85
C ASP A 53 -7.42 -0.36 5.49
N ASP A 54 -7.09 0.09 4.29
CA ASP A 54 -5.75 0.48 3.84
C ASP A 54 -5.05 1.40 4.85
N THR A 55 -5.66 2.55 5.13
CA THR A 55 -5.13 3.51 6.09
C THR A 55 -5.27 3.01 7.51
N ILE A 56 -6.41 2.42 7.88
CA ILE A 56 -6.65 1.95 9.26
C ILE A 56 -5.60 0.92 9.68
N MET A 57 -5.28 -0.04 8.83
CA MET A 57 -4.23 -1.02 9.08
C MET A 57 -2.84 -0.38 9.01
N SER A 58 -2.61 0.58 8.12
CA SER A 58 -1.33 1.31 8.05
C SER A 58 -1.03 2.13 9.31
N ILE A 59 -2.04 2.67 9.98
CA ILE A 59 -1.89 3.33 11.28
C ILE A 59 -1.30 2.35 12.31
N SER A 60 -1.85 1.13 12.42
CA SER A 60 -1.32 0.11 13.34
C SER A 60 0.14 -0.25 13.04
N ILE A 61 0.55 -0.25 11.77
CA ILE A 61 1.96 -0.45 11.39
C ILE A 61 2.84 0.63 12.01
N VAL A 62 2.47 1.90 11.84
CA VAL A 62 3.28 3.02 12.35
C VAL A 62 3.31 3.04 13.88
N GLU A 63 2.20 2.73 14.56
CA GLU A 63 2.14 2.63 16.03
C GLU A 63 3.07 1.53 16.56
N VAL A 64 3.08 0.36 15.94
CA VAL A 64 3.99 -0.73 16.31
C VAL A 64 5.45 -0.34 16.08
N LEU A 65 5.76 0.30 14.94
CA LEU A 65 7.11 0.81 14.68
C LEU A 65 7.51 1.88 15.69
N GLN A 66 6.60 2.75 16.09
CA GLN A 66 6.83 3.79 17.09
C GLN A 66 7.19 3.21 18.45
N GLN A 67 6.43 2.21 18.89
CA GLN A 67 6.60 1.60 20.20
C GLN A 67 7.79 0.65 20.27
N TYR A 68 8.00 -0.18 19.25
CA TYR A 68 8.96 -1.30 19.30
C TYR A 68 10.20 -1.09 18.43
N GLY A 69 10.17 -0.14 17.49
CA GLY A 69 11.25 0.07 16.51
C GLY A 69 11.39 -1.02 15.46
N ILE A 70 10.54 -2.05 15.52
CA ILE A 70 10.44 -3.21 14.63
C ILE A 70 8.99 -3.65 14.49
N ILE A 71 8.69 -4.49 13.51
CA ILE A 71 7.41 -5.19 13.39
C ILE A 71 7.38 -6.35 14.40
N GLN A 72 6.83 -6.07 15.58
CA GLN A 72 6.46 -7.08 16.57
C GLN A 72 5.07 -7.62 16.19
N GLN A 73 5.01 -8.90 15.79
CA GLN A 73 3.84 -9.47 15.10
C GLN A 73 2.63 -9.66 16.01
N ASP A 74 2.82 -10.01 17.28
CA ASP A 74 1.71 -10.19 18.24
C ASP A 74 1.04 -8.84 18.57
N ALA A 75 1.85 -7.81 18.78
CA ALA A 75 1.39 -6.44 18.99
C ALA A 75 0.68 -5.91 17.74
N LEU A 76 1.21 -6.21 16.56
CA LEU A 76 0.57 -5.84 15.30
C LEU A 76 -0.77 -6.57 15.09
N ALA A 77 -0.83 -7.87 15.39
CA ALA A 77 -2.05 -8.66 15.33
C ALA A 77 -3.12 -8.10 16.29
N ALA A 78 -2.74 -7.81 17.53
CA ALA A 78 -3.62 -7.19 18.51
C ALA A 78 -4.10 -5.80 18.06
N ALA A 79 -3.21 -4.97 17.52
CA ALA A 79 -3.56 -3.65 17.01
C ALA A 79 -4.51 -3.72 15.80
N PHE A 80 -4.30 -4.65 14.86
CA PHE A 80 -5.24 -4.87 13.75
C PHE A 80 -6.61 -5.32 14.24
N ALA A 81 -6.68 -6.33 15.11
CA ALA A 81 -7.94 -6.83 15.65
C ALA A 81 -8.70 -5.77 16.44
N HIS A 82 -7.98 -4.96 17.24
CA HIS A 82 -8.57 -3.86 17.98
C HIS A 82 -9.20 -2.79 17.07
N ARG A 83 -8.46 -2.33 16.04
CA ARG A 83 -8.99 -1.33 15.09
C ARG A 83 -10.15 -1.88 14.26
N TYR A 84 -10.06 -3.13 13.85
CA TYR A 84 -11.15 -3.81 13.16
C TYR A 84 -12.41 -3.90 14.02
N ALA A 85 -12.29 -4.25 15.30
CA ALA A 85 -13.43 -4.32 16.21
C ALA A 85 -14.05 -2.94 16.49
N ALA A 86 -13.24 -1.87 16.46
CA ALA A 86 -13.72 -0.50 16.63
C ALA A 86 -14.57 -0.01 15.45
N ASP A 87 -14.21 -0.39 14.22
CA ASP A 87 -14.97 -0.04 13.01
C ASP A 87 -14.78 -1.11 11.91
N PRO A 88 -15.63 -2.15 11.86
CA PRO A 88 -15.51 -3.21 10.87
C PRO A 88 -16.02 -2.80 9.48
N PHE A 89 -16.60 -1.61 9.32
CA PHE A 89 -17.22 -1.16 8.07
C PHE A 89 -16.26 -0.33 7.19
N ARG A 90 -14.96 -0.41 7.46
CA ARG A 90 -13.91 0.35 6.77
C ARG A 90 -13.48 -0.22 5.42
N GLY A 91 -14.16 -1.21 4.85
CA GLY A 91 -13.81 -1.76 3.52
C GLY A 91 -13.13 -3.13 3.54
N TYR A 92 -12.87 -3.70 4.72
CA TYR A 92 -12.18 -4.98 4.86
C TYR A 92 -12.72 -6.09 3.94
N GLY A 93 -11.81 -6.79 3.25
CA GLY A 93 -12.15 -7.98 2.49
C GLY A 93 -12.70 -9.11 3.37
N GLY A 94 -13.52 -10.01 2.79
CA GLY A 94 -14.17 -11.11 3.52
C GLY A 94 -13.21 -12.04 4.28
N THR A 95 -12.00 -12.28 3.75
CA THR A 95 -10.96 -13.03 4.47
C THR A 95 -10.37 -12.23 5.63
N ALA A 96 -10.14 -10.92 5.46
CA ALA A 96 -9.67 -10.05 6.54
C ALA A 96 -10.67 -10.01 7.70
N HIS A 97 -11.97 -9.89 7.42
CA HIS A 97 -13.04 -9.98 8.43
C HIS A 97 -12.94 -11.24 9.30
N ARG A 98 -12.68 -12.40 8.70
CA ARG A 98 -12.56 -13.68 9.42
C ARG A 98 -11.29 -13.71 10.28
N ILE A 99 -10.14 -13.36 9.70
CA ILE A 99 -8.85 -13.38 10.40
C ILE A 99 -8.87 -12.41 11.58
N LEU A 100 -9.26 -11.16 11.37
CA LEU A 100 -9.20 -10.12 12.40
C LEU A 100 -10.21 -10.36 13.52
N ARG A 101 -11.39 -10.93 13.22
CA ARG A 101 -12.33 -11.39 14.24
C ARG A 101 -11.74 -12.52 15.06
N ALA A 102 -11.18 -13.55 14.43
CA ALA A 102 -10.59 -14.70 15.13
C ALA A 102 -9.45 -14.27 16.06
N ILE A 103 -8.57 -13.37 15.59
CA ILE A 103 -7.51 -12.78 16.43
C ILE A 103 -8.10 -12.03 17.62
N GLY A 104 -9.15 -11.22 17.40
CA GLY A 104 -9.85 -10.51 18.47
C GLY A 104 -10.53 -11.44 19.49
N GLU A 105 -10.91 -12.64 19.08
CA GLU A 105 -11.46 -13.71 19.92
C GLU A 105 -10.38 -14.56 20.61
N GLY A 106 -9.09 -14.25 20.40
CA GLY A 106 -7.95 -14.88 21.07
C GLY A 106 -7.30 -16.02 20.29
N VAL A 107 -7.66 -16.23 19.02
CA VAL A 107 -6.97 -17.19 18.16
C VAL A 107 -5.58 -16.64 17.81
N PRO A 108 -4.49 -17.42 17.96
CA PRO A 108 -3.16 -17.01 17.52
C PRO A 108 -3.17 -16.59 16.04
N TRP A 109 -2.48 -15.50 15.71
CA TRP A 109 -2.53 -14.94 14.35
C TRP A 109 -1.96 -15.90 13.31
N GLU A 110 -0.97 -16.72 13.68
CA GLU A 110 -0.38 -17.75 12.83
C GLU A 110 -1.43 -18.76 12.39
N GLN A 111 -2.31 -19.16 13.31
CA GLN A 111 -3.41 -20.06 13.04
C GLN A 111 -4.47 -19.36 12.20
N ALA A 112 -4.93 -18.18 12.62
CA ALA A 112 -5.99 -17.45 11.91
C ALA A 112 -5.61 -17.13 10.45
N ALA A 113 -4.38 -16.68 10.20
CA ALA A 113 -3.89 -16.38 8.86
C ALA A 113 -3.51 -17.65 8.07
N GLY A 114 -2.98 -18.67 8.76
CA GLY A 114 -2.55 -19.92 8.15
C GLY A 114 -3.71 -20.79 7.66
N GLU A 115 -4.84 -20.80 8.36
CA GLU A 115 -6.03 -21.60 7.99
C GLU A 115 -6.81 -21.03 6.80
N ALA A 116 -6.54 -19.79 6.39
CA ALA A 116 -7.21 -19.18 5.25
C ALA A 116 -6.93 -19.96 3.95
N PHE A 117 -7.96 -20.08 3.09
CA PHE A 117 -7.88 -20.78 1.81
C PHE A 117 -7.35 -22.23 1.94
N ASP A 118 -8.02 -23.02 2.78
CA ASP A 118 -7.68 -24.43 3.02
C ASP A 118 -6.22 -24.67 3.43
N GLY A 119 -5.65 -23.74 4.21
CA GLY A 119 -4.28 -23.84 4.69
C GLY A 119 -3.22 -23.18 3.79
N MET A 120 -3.61 -22.62 2.64
CA MET A 120 -2.67 -21.96 1.72
C MET A 120 -2.29 -20.55 2.16
N GLY A 121 -3.16 -19.89 2.93
CA GLY A 121 -3.04 -18.47 3.27
C GLY A 121 -3.55 -17.54 2.16
N SER A 122 -3.75 -16.27 2.51
CA SER A 122 -4.23 -15.24 1.56
C SER A 122 -3.11 -14.75 0.64
N MET A 123 -3.35 -14.81 -0.68
CA MET A 123 -2.55 -14.12 -1.72
C MET A 123 -2.92 -12.64 -1.88
N GLY A 124 -3.83 -12.14 -1.03
CA GLY A 124 -4.42 -10.82 -1.13
C GLY A 124 -3.42 -9.67 -1.20
N ASN A 125 -3.87 -8.54 -1.73
CA ASN A 125 -3.10 -7.30 -1.79
C ASN A 125 -3.07 -6.54 -0.44
N GLY A 126 -3.84 -6.98 0.56
CA GLY A 126 -3.94 -6.28 1.85
C GLY A 126 -2.63 -6.20 2.64
N GLY A 127 -1.69 -7.12 2.40
CA GLY A 127 -0.31 -6.96 2.91
C GLY A 127 0.44 -5.81 2.22
N ALA A 128 0.24 -5.65 0.91
CA ALA A 128 0.87 -4.64 0.08
C ALA A 128 0.34 -3.24 0.36
N MET A 129 -0.97 -3.10 0.55
CA MET A 129 -1.65 -1.82 0.75
C MET A 129 -1.09 -1.01 1.92
N ARG A 130 -0.56 -1.69 2.93
CA ARG A 130 -0.05 -1.10 4.18
C ARG A 130 1.48 -1.15 4.35
N ALA A 131 2.21 -1.50 3.30
CA ALA A 131 3.65 -1.79 3.41
C ALA A 131 4.56 -0.56 3.20
N ALA A 132 4.06 0.53 2.60
CA ALA A 132 4.87 1.71 2.33
C ALA A 132 5.51 2.34 3.60
N PRO A 133 4.80 2.46 4.75
CA PRO A 133 5.42 2.93 6.00
C PRO A 133 6.57 2.06 6.49
N VAL A 134 6.49 0.73 6.30
CA VAL A 134 7.57 -0.21 6.66
C VAL A 134 8.83 0.09 5.83
N GLY A 135 8.67 0.18 4.52
CA GLY A 135 9.77 0.51 3.61
C GLY A 135 10.42 1.85 3.92
N ALA A 136 9.61 2.88 4.19
CA ALA A 136 10.09 4.21 4.52
C ALA A 136 10.85 4.27 5.86
N TYR A 137 10.37 3.53 6.86
CA TYR A 137 11.01 3.43 8.17
C TYR A 137 12.43 2.84 8.05
N PHE A 138 12.53 1.66 7.46
CA PHE A 138 13.78 0.88 7.31
C PHE A 138 14.64 1.31 6.11
N ALA A 139 14.27 2.37 5.39
CA ALA A 139 14.93 2.78 4.14
C ALA A 139 16.44 3.00 4.24
N LYS A 140 16.99 3.25 5.44
CA LYS A 140 18.44 3.45 5.67
C LYS A 140 19.12 2.27 6.38
N GLU A 141 18.42 1.16 6.59
CA GLU A 141 18.93 -0.05 7.26
C GLU A 141 19.31 -1.18 6.29
N GLY A 142 19.06 -0.96 5.00
CA GLY A 142 19.41 -1.89 3.93
C GLY A 142 18.24 -2.80 3.53
N VAL A 143 18.40 -3.43 2.35
CA VAL A 143 17.35 -4.24 1.72
C VAL A 143 16.90 -5.39 2.61
N ALA A 144 17.84 -6.10 3.26
CA ALA A 144 17.52 -7.27 4.07
C ALA A 144 16.54 -6.93 5.22
N ALA A 145 16.76 -5.79 5.89
CA ALA A 145 15.87 -5.32 6.95
C ALA A 145 14.47 -4.99 6.41
N VAL A 146 14.38 -4.30 5.27
CA VAL A 146 13.09 -3.95 4.63
C VAL A 146 12.32 -5.20 4.23
N VAL A 147 12.99 -6.18 3.61
CA VAL A 147 12.37 -7.46 3.20
C VAL A 147 11.87 -8.23 4.42
N GLU A 148 12.69 -8.36 5.46
CA GLU A 148 12.31 -9.08 6.69
C GLU A 148 11.08 -8.44 7.33
N GLN A 149 11.12 -7.12 7.55
CA GLN A 149 10.06 -6.40 8.26
C GLN A 149 8.77 -6.34 7.44
N ALA A 150 8.86 -6.23 6.12
CA ALA A 150 7.69 -6.31 5.24
C ALA A 150 7.02 -7.70 5.31
N LYS A 151 7.80 -8.79 5.23
CA LYS A 151 7.27 -10.17 5.39
C LYS A 151 6.60 -10.36 6.74
N ARG A 152 7.23 -9.92 7.84
CA ARG A 152 6.66 -9.99 9.19
C ARG A 152 5.32 -9.24 9.27
N SER A 153 5.23 -8.07 8.65
CA SER A 153 3.99 -7.26 8.66
C SER A 153 2.85 -7.87 7.85
N ALA A 154 3.16 -8.55 6.75
CA ALA A 154 2.19 -9.23 5.90
C ALA A 154 1.72 -10.55 6.53
N ALA A 155 2.64 -11.34 7.10
CA ALA A 155 2.37 -12.68 7.65
C ALA A 155 1.23 -12.72 8.67
N VAL A 156 0.99 -11.62 9.41
CA VAL A 156 -0.10 -11.49 10.38
C VAL A 156 -1.49 -11.72 9.77
N THR A 157 -1.68 -11.44 8.47
CA THR A 157 -2.96 -11.70 7.77
C THR A 157 -2.82 -12.40 6.42
N HIS A 158 -1.59 -12.51 5.90
CA HIS A 158 -1.28 -13.08 4.60
C HIS A 158 -0.15 -14.10 4.76
N ALA A 159 -0.51 -15.34 5.12
CA ALA A 159 0.45 -16.43 5.27
C ALA A 159 1.04 -16.89 3.93
N HIS A 160 0.35 -16.65 2.81
CA HIS A 160 0.82 -17.05 1.48
C HIS A 160 1.99 -16.19 1.00
N GLU A 161 2.99 -16.83 0.37
CA GLU A 161 4.20 -16.17 -0.11
C GLU A 161 3.92 -15.03 -1.10
N GLU A 162 2.98 -15.20 -2.04
CA GLU A 162 2.55 -14.11 -2.96
C GLU A 162 1.97 -12.89 -2.24
N GLY A 163 1.17 -13.07 -1.18
CA GLY A 163 0.65 -11.95 -0.39
C GLY A 163 1.79 -11.18 0.31
N GLN A 164 2.80 -11.91 0.79
CA GLN A 164 4.00 -11.31 1.37
C GLN A 164 4.91 -10.68 0.31
N ALA A 165 5.00 -11.26 -0.90
CA ALA A 165 5.76 -10.73 -2.01
C ALA A 165 5.23 -9.35 -2.44
N GLY A 166 3.90 -9.17 -2.46
CA GLY A 166 3.29 -7.86 -2.68
C GLY A 166 3.72 -6.82 -1.65
N ALA A 167 3.70 -7.17 -0.36
CA ALA A 167 4.17 -6.30 0.72
C ALA A 167 5.65 -5.94 0.59
N VAL A 168 6.50 -6.92 0.30
CA VAL A 168 7.93 -6.70 0.06
C VAL A 168 8.16 -5.76 -1.11
N ALA A 169 7.46 -5.96 -2.22
CA ALA A 169 7.60 -5.13 -3.42
C ALA A 169 7.26 -3.65 -3.13
N VAL A 170 6.14 -3.38 -2.44
CA VAL A 170 5.73 -2.02 -2.07
C VAL A 170 6.69 -1.40 -1.06
N ALA A 171 7.15 -2.16 -0.06
CA ALA A 171 8.14 -1.66 0.90
C ALA A 171 9.49 -1.32 0.24
N LEU A 172 9.96 -2.13 -0.69
CA LEU A 172 11.18 -1.85 -1.47
C LEU A 172 11.01 -0.62 -2.36
N ALA A 173 9.85 -0.44 -2.98
CA ALA A 173 9.55 0.75 -3.77
C ALA A 173 9.56 2.03 -2.90
N ALA A 174 8.96 1.97 -1.70
CA ALA A 174 9.01 3.08 -0.74
C ALA A 174 10.43 3.37 -0.25
N MET A 175 11.24 2.34 0.01
CA MET A 175 12.68 2.49 0.32
C MET A 175 13.41 3.22 -0.83
N TYR A 176 13.19 2.80 -2.07
CA TYR A 176 13.82 3.40 -3.24
C TYR A 176 13.47 4.90 -3.37
N ALA A 177 12.18 5.23 -3.25
CA ALA A 177 11.69 6.60 -3.29
C ALA A 177 12.33 7.48 -2.21
N VAL A 178 12.43 6.98 -0.97
CA VAL A 178 13.10 7.69 0.13
C VAL A 178 14.58 7.92 -0.13
N GLN A 179 15.29 6.90 -0.62
CA GLN A 179 16.74 6.97 -0.80
C GLN A 179 17.16 7.90 -1.94
N HIS A 180 16.36 7.95 -3.01
CA HIS A 180 16.71 8.70 -4.22
C HIS A 180 16.04 10.08 -4.28
N GLY A 181 14.85 10.23 -3.66
CA GLY A 181 14.10 11.49 -3.67
C GLY A 181 13.93 12.03 -5.09
N ALA A 182 14.26 13.30 -5.30
CA ALA A 182 14.19 13.96 -6.62
C ALA A 182 15.12 13.35 -7.69
N ARG A 183 16.05 12.45 -7.32
CA ARG A 183 16.94 11.73 -8.26
C ARG A 183 16.43 10.34 -8.61
N ALA A 184 15.24 9.96 -8.13
CA ALA A 184 14.66 8.65 -8.40
C ALA A 184 14.35 8.51 -9.90
N GLU A 185 14.80 7.42 -10.50
CA GLU A 185 14.55 7.13 -11.91
C GLU A 185 13.35 6.19 -12.03
N SER A 186 12.41 6.51 -12.93
CA SER A 186 11.20 5.71 -13.14
C SER A 186 11.50 4.23 -13.36
N ARG A 187 12.42 3.94 -14.28
CA ARG A 187 12.80 2.55 -14.56
C ARG A 187 13.61 1.93 -13.41
N GLY A 188 14.47 2.73 -12.78
CA GLY A 188 15.32 2.30 -11.67
C GLY A 188 14.53 1.80 -10.46
N LEU A 189 13.35 2.37 -10.17
CA LEU A 189 12.47 1.85 -9.12
C LEU A 189 12.05 0.40 -9.38
N LEU A 190 11.54 0.13 -10.60
CA LEU A 190 11.06 -1.21 -10.95
C LEU A 190 12.21 -2.22 -11.02
N GLU A 191 13.38 -1.82 -11.53
CA GLU A 191 14.58 -2.65 -11.56
C GLU A 191 15.05 -3.00 -10.14
N PHE A 192 15.11 -2.01 -9.25
CA PHE A 192 15.49 -2.20 -7.85
C PHE A 192 14.55 -3.17 -7.13
N VAL A 193 13.23 -3.03 -7.31
CA VAL A 193 12.25 -3.95 -6.72
C VAL A 193 12.44 -5.37 -7.25
N LEU A 194 12.60 -5.53 -8.56
CA LEU A 194 12.77 -6.85 -9.18
C LEU A 194 14.05 -7.56 -8.76
N GLU A 195 15.16 -6.84 -8.61
CA GLU A 195 16.44 -7.40 -8.18
C GLU A 195 16.36 -8.04 -6.78
N HIS A 196 15.50 -7.52 -5.91
CA HIS A 196 15.43 -7.90 -4.50
C HIS A 196 14.16 -8.66 -4.11
N LEU A 197 13.24 -8.87 -5.05
CA LEU A 197 12.00 -9.61 -4.82
C LEU A 197 12.19 -11.09 -5.13
N THR A 198 11.67 -11.97 -4.26
CA THR A 198 11.71 -13.41 -4.49
C THR A 198 10.93 -13.79 -5.77
N PRO A 199 11.42 -14.71 -6.62
CA PRO A 199 10.69 -15.18 -7.78
C PRO A 199 9.32 -15.78 -7.42
N GLY A 200 8.31 -15.43 -8.23
CA GLY A 200 6.90 -15.79 -8.03
C GLY A 200 6.01 -15.13 -9.09
N ASP A 201 4.70 -15.17 -8.89
CA ASP A 201 3.73 -14.57 -9.82
C ASP A 201 3.82 -13.05 -9.79
N THR A 202 3.87 -12.45 -8.59
CA THR A 202 4.03 -11.00 -8.40
C THR A 202 5.32 -10.50 -9.04
N HIS A 203 6.44 -11.20 -8.83
CA HIS A 203 7.71 -10.89 -9.49
C HIS A 203 7.62 -11.03 -11.02
N THR A 204 6.98 -12.08 -11.53
CA THR A 204 6.80 -12.28 -12.98
C THR A 204 5.96 -11.17 -13.60
N ALA A 205 4.89 -10.73 -12.93
CA ALA A 205 4.06 -9.63 -13.39
C ALA A 205 4.78 -8.27 -13.33
N LEU A 206 5.58 -8.00 -12.28
CA LEU A 206 6.46 -6.84 -12.22
C LEU A 206 7.50 -6.83 -13.34
N ARG A 207 8.06 -8.00 -13.69
CA ARG A 207 8.99 -8.12 -14.82
C ARG A 207 8.31 -7.76 -16.15
N ARG A 208 7.02 -8.06 -16.31
CA ARG A 208 6.24 -7.59 -17.46
C ARG A 208 6.08 -6.07 -17.40
N ALA A 209 5.71 -5.52 -16.24
CA ALA A 209 5.56 -4.08 -16.04
C ALA A 209 6.82 -3.28 -16.42
N LEU A 210 8.01 -3.76 -16.03
CA LEU A 210 9.30 -3.15 -16.37
C LEU A 210 9.54 -2.99 -17.89
N ASN A 211 8.94 -3.87 -18.70
CA ASN A 211 9.09 -3.87 -20.15
C ASN A 211 8.01 -3.03 -20.88
N ILE A 212 7.08 -2.42 -20.14
CA ILE A 212 6.02 -1.60 -20.70
C ILE A 212 6.44 -0.12 -20.69
N PRO A 213 6.47 0.57 -21.86
CA PRO A 213 6.82 1.98 -21.92
C PRO A 213 5.85 2.89 -21.15
N PHE A 214 6.38 3.84 -20.37
CA PHE A 214 5.58 4.82 -19.61
C PHE A 214 4.72 5.77 -20.47
N SER A 215 4.93 5.81 -21.79
CA SER A 215 4.09 6.54 -22.73
C SER A 215 2.74 5.87 -23.00
N ARG A 216 2.53 4.61 -22.59
CA ARG A 216 1.26 3.91 -22.74
C ARG A 216 0.18 4.48 -21.82
N SER A 217 -1.09 4.31 -22.23
CA SER A 217 -2.24 4.68 -21.41
C SER A 217 -2.34 3.78 -20.17
N PRO A 218 -2.45 4.31 -18.94
CA PRO A 218 -2.59 3.48 -17.74
C PRO A 218 -3.80 2.56 -17.79
N ALA A 219 -4.93 2.99 -18.36
CA ALA A 219 -6.12 2.16 -18.55
C ALA A 219 -5.83 0.88 -19.36
N VAL A 220 -4.97 0.96 -20.38
CA VAL A 220 -4.54 -0.21 -21.15
C VAL A 220 -3.60 -1.10 -20.33
N ILE A 221 -2.74 -0.49 -19.51
CA ILE A 221 -1.79 -1.23 -18.67
C ILE A 221 -2.51 -1.99 -17.56
N ALA A 222 -3.54 -1.39 -16.97
CA ALA A 222 -4.45 -2.04 -16.03
C ALA A 222 -5.06 -3.33 -16.62
N GLN A 223 -5.53 -3.29 -17.88
CA GLN A 223 -6.05 -4.50 -18.54
C GLN A 223 -4.97 -5.58 -18.76
N MET A 224 -3.70 -5.20 -18.89
CA MET A 224 -2.58 -6.13 -19.12
C MET A 224 -2.02 -6.75 -17.83
N LEU A 225 -1.95 -5.95 -16.76
CA LEU A 225 -1.30 -6.31 -15.50
C LEU A 225 -2.28 -6.66 -14.37
N GLY A 226 -3.54 -6.27 -14.51
CA GLY A 226 -4.53 -6.21 -13.44
C GLY A 226 -4.57 -4.82 -12.80
N SER A 227 -5.75 -4.45 -12.27
CA SER A 227 -6.00 -3.23 -11.49
C SER A 227 -6.50 -3.55 -10.08
N GLY A 228 -6.20 -4.76 -9.60
CA GLY A 228 -6.62 -5.26 -8.29
C GLY A 228 -8.06 -5.78 -8.22
N GLU A 229 -8.77 -5.89 -9.35
CA GLU A 229 -10.13 -6.47 -9.39
C GLU A 229 -10.21 -7.87 -8.78
N LYS A 230 -9.11 -8.63 -8.83
CA LYS A 230 -9.05 -9.97 -8.21
C LYS A 230 -8.65 -9.95 -6.74
N VAL A 231 -8.32 -8.77 -6.19
CA VAL A 231 -7.88 -8.55 -4.80
C VAL A 231 -6.69 -9.46 -4.44
N ILE A 232 -5.75 -9.63 -5.36
CA ILE A 232 -4.51 -10.42 -5.17
C ILE A 232 -3.28 -9.59 -5.52
N SER A 233 -2.15 -9.90 -4.89
CA SER A 233 -0.92 -9.13 -5.04
C SER A 233 -0.44 -9.01 -6.49
N GLN A 234 -0.44 -10.10 -7.26
CA GLN A 234 0.01 -10.13 -8.64
C GLN A 234 -0.92 -9.43 -9.64
N ASP A 235 -2.16 -9.11 -9.24
CA ASP A 235 -3.15 -8.36 -10.02
C ASP A 235 -3.19 -6.88 -9.62
N THR A 236 -2.52 -6.49 -8.53
CA THR A 236 -2.60 -5.14 -7.94
C THR A 236 -1.26 -4.41 -7.99
N VAL A 237 -0.22 -5.04 -7.44
CA VAL A 237 1.08 -4.43 -7.19
C VAL A 237 1.82 -4.05 -8.48
N PRO A 238 1.83 -4.86 -9.55
CA PRO A 238 2.56 -4.52 -10.78
C PRO A 238 2.05 -3.23 -11.44
N PHE A 239 0.73 -3.06 -11.57
CA PHE A 239 0.14 -1.84 -12.11
C PHE A 239 0.38 -0.64 -11.20
N SER A 240 0.20 -0.81 -9.90
CA SER A 240 0.42 0.25 -8.91
C SER A 240 1.87 0.76 -8.95
N LEU A 241 2.85 -0.14 -8.93
CA LEU A 241 4.27 0.26 -9.00
C LEU A 241 4.65 0.84 -10.36
N TRP A 242 4.02 0.41 -11.45
CA TRP A 242 4.22 1.03 -12.77
C TRP A 242 3.72 2.48 -12.79
N CYS A 243 2.53 2.73 -12.23
CA CYS A 243 1.97 4.07 -12.09
C CYS A 243 2.81 4.96 -11.17
N ALA A 244 3.29 4.42 -10.03
CA ALA A 244 4.18 5.14 -9.12
C ALA A 244 5.51 5.50 -9.80
N ALA A 245 6.15 4.53 -10.47
CA ALA A 245 7.38 4.72 -11.21
C ALA A 245 7.24 5.81 -12.30
N ARG A 246 6.11 5.83 -13.00
CA ARG A 246 5.82 6.84 -14.03
C ARG A 246 5.76 8.28 -13.48
N HIS A 247 5.40 8.45 -12.22
CA HIS A 247 5.02 9.75 -11.64
C HIS A 247 5.74 10.02 -10.30
N LEU A 248 7.01 9.63 -10.18
CA LEU A 248 7.82 9.85 -8.97
C LEU A 248 7.96 11.32 -8.56
N ASP A 249 7.72 12.23 -9.50
CA ASP A 249 7.81 13.68 -9.35
C ASP A 249 6.46 14.37 -9.14
N SER A 250 5.33 13.66 -9.27
CA SER A 250 3.99 14.25 -9.26
C SER A 250 2.95 13.34 -8.63
N PHE A 251 2.72 13.54 -7.33
CA PHE A 251 1.71 12.80 -6.57
C PHE A 251 0.31 12.88 -7.19
N PRO A 252 -0.24 14.05 -7.59
CA PRO A 252 -1.57 14.09 -8.19
C PRO A 252 -1.63 13.31 -9.50
N SER A 253 -0.59 13.40 -10.35
CA SER A 253 -0.53 12.67 -11.62
C SER A 253 -0.46 11.17 -11.40
N ALA A 254 0.25 10.73 -10.35
CA ALA A 254 0.32 9.32 -9.95
C ALA A 254 -1.08 8.79 -9.63
N LEU A 255 -1.81 9.44 -8.72
CA LEU A 255 -3.16 9.03 -8.32
C LEU A 255 -4.14 9.05 -9.50
N TRP A 256 -4.11 10.13 -10.29
CA TRP A 256 -4.97 10.28 -11.46
C TRP A 256 -4.71 9.27 -12.59
N SER A 257 -3.45 8.86 -12.77
CA SER A 257 -3.10 7.77 -13.68
C SER A 257 -3.58 6.43 -13.15
N THR A 258 -3.44 6.19 -11.85
CA THR A 258 -3.88 4.95 -11.20
C THR A 258 -5.38 4.75 -11.29
N VAL A 259 -6.21 5.72 -10.89
CA VAL A 259 -7.67 5.57 -10.95
C VAL A 259 -8.22 5.44 -12.37
N SER A 260 -7.46 5.84 -13.39
CA SER A 260 -7.84 5.59 -14.78
C SER A 260 -7.77 4.10 -15.17
N GLY A 261 -7.08 3.29 -14.37
CA GLY A 261 -7.09 1.83 -14.47
C GLY A 261 -8.33 1.16 -13.87
N LEU A 262 -9.19 1.92 -13.17
CA LEU A 262 -10.35 1.42 -12.44
C LEU A 262 -9.95 0.28 -11.48
N GLY A 263 -10.79 -0.74 -11.31
CA GLY A 263 -10.55 -1.84 -10.37
C GLY A 263 -10.59 -1.39 -8.91
N ASP A 264 -9.62 -1.87 -8.14
CA ASP A 264 -9.42 -1.68 -6.70
C ASP A 264 -8.70 -0.34 -6.45
N ARG A 265 -9.48 0.74 -6.56
CA ARG A 265 -8.98 2.12 -6.73
C ARG A 265 -8.39 2.70 -5.46
N ASP A 266 -9.01 2.47 -4.32
CA ASP A 266 -8.48 2.78 -2.99
C ASP A 266 -7.12 2.08 -2.80
N THR A 267 -7.06 0.76 -2.97
CA THR A 267 -5.82 0.00 -2.75
C THR A 267 -4.68 0.39 -3.67
N THR A 268 -4.97 0.46 -4.98
CA THR A 268 -3.93 0.83 -5.95
C THR A 268 -3.44 2.27 -5.73
N CYS A 269 -4.30 3.19 -5.31
CA CYS A 269 -3.91 4.56 -4.98
C CYS A 269 -3.15 4.68 -3.67
N ALA A 270 -3.54 3.93 -2.63
CA ALA A 270 -2.83 3.81 -1.37
C ALA A 270 -1.38 3.33 -1.59
N ILE A 271 -1.20 2.34 -2.48
CA ILE A 271 0.12 1.85 -2.88
C ILE A 271 0.89 2.92 -3.66
N VAL A 272 0.29 3.52 -4.69
CA VAL A 272 0.97 4.49 -5.58
C VAL A 272 1.45 5.73 -4.85
N ALA A 273 0.77 6.10 -3.79
CA ALA A 273 1.10 7.21 -2.91
C ALA A 273 2.42 7.05 -2.11
N LEU A 274 3.19 5.97 -2.36
CA LEU A 274 4.56 5.70 -1.85
C LEU A 274 5.31 6.94 -1.40
N ALA A 275 6.07 6.86 -0.31
CA ALA A 275 6.89 7.92 0.29
C ALA A 275 7.32 9.08 -0.64
N VAL A 276 6.38 9.98 -0.92
CA VAL A 276 6.63 11.23 -1.63
C VAL A 276 7.12 12.23 -0.61
N GLY A 277 8.01 13.14 -1.02
CA GLY A 277 8.36 14.27 -0.17
C GLY A 277 7.09 15.00 0.28
N ARG A 278 7.05 15.52 1.52
CA ARG A 278 5.87 16.22 2.07
C ARG A 278 5.34 17.31 1.12
N GLU A 279 6.23 18.03 0.47
CA GLU A 279 5.91 19.09 -0.49
C GLU A 279 5.24 18.56 -1.77
N GLY A 280 5.37 17.27 -2.06
CA GLY A 280 4.72 16.60 -3.18
C GLY A 280 3.26 16.27 -2.93
N ILE A 281 2.79 16.22 -1.68
CA ILE A 281 1.38 15.95 -1.33
C ILE A 281 0.63 17.29 -1.25
N PRO A 282 -0.41 17.51 -2.09
CA PRO A 282 -1.17 18.77 -2.04
C PRO A 282 -1.86 18.95 -0.68
N ALA A 283 -1.68 20.12 -0.05
CA ALA A 283 -2.21 20.41 1.27
C ALA A 283 -3.76 20.42 1.31
N ASP A 284 -4.39 20.83 0.22
CA ASP A 284 -5.84 20.79 0.03
C ASP A 284 -6.37 19.35 -0.08
N TRP A 285 -5.58 18.41 -0.62
CA TRP A 285 -5.94 16.99 -0.65
C TRP A 285 -5.80 16.36 0.74
N VAL A 286 -4.75 16.71 1.48
CA VAL A 286 -4.60 16.33 2.90
C VAL A 286 -5.78 16.84 3.73
N ALA A 287 -6.22 18.07 3.49
CA ALA A 287 -7.38 18.66 4.17
C ALA A 287 -8.72 18.07 3.72
N SER A 288 -8.77 17.40 2.55
CA SER A 288 -10.00 16.80 2.01
C SER A 288 -10.30 15.46 2.64
N ARG A 289 -9.28 14.71 3.09
CA ARG A 289 -9.48 13.44 3.80
C ARG A 289 -9.74 13.63 5.29
N GLU A 290 -10.35 12.63 5.93
CA GLU A 290 -10.50 12.64 7.38
C GLU A 290 -9.10 12.67 8.07
N PRO A 291 -9.00 13.29 9.26
CA PRO A 291 -7.71 13.47 9.91
C PRO A 291 -7.14 12.13 10.39
N LEU A 292 -5.82 11.97 10.25
CA LEU A 292 -5.12 10.86 10.89
C LEU A 292 -5.11 11.08 12.41
N PRO A 293 -5.15 10.01 13.22
CA PRO A 293 -4.96 10.14 14.67
C PRO A 293 -3.58 10.72 14.96
N LEU A 294 -3.47 11.45 16.07
CA LEU A 294 -2.17 11.91 16.57
C LEU A 294 -1.35 10.69 16.99
N LEU A 295 -0.29 10.40 16.24
CA LEU A 295 0.72 9.40 16.59
C LEU A 295 1.70 10.07 17.57
N ASN A 296 1.55 9.78 18.87
CA ASN A 296 2.29 10.42 19.97
C ASN A 296 3.69 9.84 20.19
#